data_AF-A0A7V3YKF5-F1
#
_entry.id   AF-A0A7V3YKF5-F1
#
_cell.length_a   1.000
_cell.length_b   1.000
_cell.length_c   1.000
_cell.angle_alpha   90.00
_cell.angle_beta   90.00
_cell.angle_gamma   90.00
#
_symmetry.space_group_name_H-M   'P 1'
#
loop_
_entity.id
_entity.type
_entity.pdbx_description
1 polymer ?
#
loop_
_entity_poly.entity_id
_entity_poly.type
_entity_poly.pdbx_seq_one_letter_code
_entity_poly.pdbx_strand_id
1 'polypeptide(L)'
;MCYVGPLSGAIITSILWKRTKSLRVFWLNLLFWGGALFGVIDHLLNGELFLISEDVSRDLLIGGVITGAILAAWGGVLYAFRKRPELLKTLSS
;
A
#
# COMPACT_ATOMS: atom_id res chain seq x y z
N MET A 1 8.97 -4.50 12.14
CA MET A 1 9.14 -3.49 11.08
C MET A 1 8.44 -3.82 9.74
N CYS A 2 7.36 -4.61 9.69
CA CYS A 2 6.68 -4.93 8.42
C CYS A 2 5.93 -3.74 7.79
N TYR A 3 5.65 -2.69 8.57
CA TYR A 3 4.98 -1.46 8.12
C TYR A 3 5.90 -0.51 7.33
N VAL A 4 7.23 -0.67 7.39
CA VAL A 4 8.20 0.28 6.81
C VAL A 4 8.11 0.33 5.28
N GLY A 5 7.96 -0.82 4.63
CA GLY A 5 7.79 -0.91 3.18
C GLY A 5 6.56 -0.13 2.71
N PRO A 6 5.35 -0.48 3.18
CA PRO A 6 4.13 0.24 2.82
C PRO A 6 4.17 1.73 3.18
N LEU A 7 4.76 2.10 4.33
CA LEU A 7 4.88 3.50 4.76
C LEU A 7 5.77 4.30 3.80
N SER A 8 6.90 3.74 3.36
CA SER A 8 7.77 4.40 2.37
C SER A 8 7.03 4.62 1.04
N GLY A 9 6.26 3.61 0.60
CA GLY A 9 5.36 3.72 -0.54
C GLY A 9 4.35 4.85 -0.38
N ALA A 10 3.68 4.91 0.78
CA ALA A 10 2.67 5.92 1.11
C ALA A 10 3.23 7.35 1.06
N ILE A 11 4.43 7.57 1.60
CA ILE A 11 5.09 8.88 1.58
C ILE A 11 5.40 9.30 0.14
N ILE A 12 6.02 8.42 -0.65
CA ILE A 12 6.37 8.69 -2.05
C ILE A 12 5.10 9.00 -2.85
N THR A 13 4.05 8.18 -2.71
CA THR A 13 2.79 8.39 -3.43
C THR A 13 2.03 9.61 -2.96
N SER A 14 2.15 10.00 -1.69
CA SER A 14 1.59 11.25 -1.17
C SER A 14 2.24 12.48 -1.81
N ILE A 15 3.57 12.47 -1.96
CA ILE A 15 4.31 13.54 -2.65
C ILE A 15 3.92 13.58 -4.13
N LEU A 16 3.86 12.41 -4.78
CA LEU A 16 3.49 12.31 -6.20
C LEU A 16 2.03 12.73 -6.43
N TRP A 17 1.11 12.40 -5.53
CA TRP A 17 -0.27 12.84 -5.59
C TRP A 17 -0.38 14.36 -5.41
N LYS A 18 0.39 14.95 -4.50
CA LYS A 18 0.40 16.41 -4.31
C LYS A 18 0.78 17.16 -5.60
N ARG A 19 1.69 16.58 -6.40
CA ARG A 19 2.13 17.15 -7.69
C ARG A 19 1.17 16.88 -8.85
N THR A 20 0.64 15.66 -8.94
CA THR A 20 -0.15 15.24 -10.10
C THR A 20 -1.65 15.42 -9.94
N LYS A 21 -2.15 15.46 -8.69
CA LYS A 21 -3.56 15.39 -8.31
C LYS A 21 -4.33 14.24 -8.99
N SER A 22 -3.61 13.21 -9.44
CA SER A 22 -4.22 12.10 -10.17
C SER A 22 -4.99 11.18 -9.25
N LEU A 23 -6.25 10.88 -9.60
CA LEU A 23 -7.08 9.92 -8.87
C LEU A 23 -6.41 8.53 -8.76
N ARG A 24 -5.66 8.12 -9.80
CA ARG A 24 -4.92 6.85 -9.79
C ARG A 24 -3.84 6.81 -8.70
N VAL A 25 -3.12 7.91 -8.53
CA VAL A 25 -2.08 8.03 -7.49
C VAL A 25 -2.71 8.16 -6.11
N PHE A 26 -3.88 8.79 -6.01
CA PHE A 26 -4.66 8.85 -4.77
C PHE A 26 -5.07 7.47 -4.25
N TRP A 27 -5.65 6.62 -5.10
CA TRP A 27 -6.03 5.26 -4.72
C TRP A 27 -4.83 4.40 -4.35
N LEU A 28 -3.74 4.49 -5.10
CA LEU A 28 -2.49 3.82 -4.75
C LEU A 28 -1.94 4.30 -3.40
N ASN A 29 -2.04 5.60 -3.11
CA ASN A 29 -1.64 6.17 -1.83
C ASN A 29 -2.47 5.62 -0.67
N LEU A 30 -3.78 5.51 -0.84
CA LEU A 30 -4.68 4.89 0.15
C LEU A 30 -4.33 3.43 0.43
N LEU A 31 -4.00 2.64 -0.61
CA LEU A 31 -3.58 1.25 -0.45
C LEU A 31 -2.30 1.15 0.38
N PHE A 32 -1.31 2.01 0.12
CA PHE A 32 -0.08 2.03 0.91
C PHE A 32 -0.28 2.49 2.35
N TRP A 33 -1.10 3.53 2.58
CA TRP A 33 -1.47 3.97 3.94
C TRP A 33 -2.20 2.86 4.71
N GLY A 34 -3.14 2.16 4.05
CA GLY A 34 -3.84 1.01 4.64
C GLY A 34 -2.89 -0.15 4.97
N GLY A 35 -1.96 -0.48 4.08
CA GLY A 35 -0.94 -1.50 4.32
C GLY A 35 0.01 -1.14 5.47
N ALA A 36 0.40 0.12 5.59
CA ALA A 36 1.23 0.61 6.68
C ALA A 36 0.48 0.53 8.01
N LEU A 37 -0.78 0.96 8.05
CA LEU A 37 -1.63 0.87 9.23
C LEU A 37 -1.85 -0.58 9.67
N PHE A 38 -2.10 -1.49 8.72
CA PHE A 38 -2.23 -2.91 9.00
C PHE A 38 -0.98 -3.47 9.66
N GLY A 39 0.21 -3.16 9.14
CA GLY A 39 1.47 -3.59 9.75
C GLY A 39 1.70 -3.04 11.16
N VAL A 40 1.26 -1.80 11.43
CA VAL A 40 1.32 -1.23 12.79
C VAL A 40 0.35 -1.95 13.75
N ILE A 41 -0.87 -2.23 13.30
CA ILE A 41 -1.88 -2.95 14.09
C ILE A 41 -1.41 -4.38 14.39
N ASP A 42 -0.83 -5.07 13.41
CA ASP A 42 -0.30 -6.42 13.56
C ASP A 42 0.77 -6.48 14.66
N HIS A 43 1.74 -5.57 14.64
CA HIS A 43 2.76 -5.48 15.69
C HIS A 43 2.17 -5.14 17.07
N LEU A 44 1.18 -4.24 17.14
CA LEU A 44 0.50 -3.92 18.40
C LEU A 44 -0.24 -5.13 18.99
N LEU A 45 -0.92 -5.92 18.15
CA LEU A 45 -1.66 -7.12 18.58
C LEU A 45 -0.73 -8.26 19.00
N ASN A 46 0.43 -8.40 18.36
CA ASN A 46 1.43 -9.40 18.71
C ASN A 46 2.27 -9.01 19.94
N GLY A 47 1.98 -7.86 20.58
CA GLY A 47 2.62 -7.44 21.82
C GLY A 47 4.01 -6.82 21.66
N GLU A 48 4.38 -6.42 20.44
CA GLU A 48 5.66 -5.77 20.16
C GLU A 48 5.61 -4.28 20.49
N LEU A 49 5.89 -3.94 21.76
CA LEU A 49 5.72 -2.58 22.32
C LEU A 49 6.48 -1.47 21.60
N PHE A 50 7.49 -1.78 20.78
CA PHE A 50 8.26 -0.80 20.00
C PHE A 50 8.12 -0.96 18.48
N LEU A 51 7.20 -1.82 18.00
CA LEU A 51 7.09 -2.18 16.57
C LEU A 51 8.38 -2.80 15.98
N ILE A 52 9.27 -3.24 16.88
CA ILE A 52 10.54 -3.88 16.59
C ILE A 52 10.41 -5.32 17.04
N SER A 53 10.36 -6.25 16.08
CA SER A 53 10.40 -7.67 16.39
C SER A 53 11.82 -8.11 16.72
N GLU A 54 11.95 -9.24 17.40
CA GLU A 54 13.25 -9.90 17.64
C GLU A 54 13.98 -10.17 16.31
N ASP A 55 13.23 -10.40 15.24
CA ASP A 55 13.74 -10.83 13.95
C ASP A 55 13.49 -9.79 12.84
N VAL A 56 14.17 -8.64 12.96
CA VAL A 56 14.06 -7.47 12.07
C VAL A 56 14.18 -7.84 10.58
N SER A 57 14.96 -8.88 10.26
CA SER A 57 15.17 -9.36 8.90
C SER A 57 13.90 -9.92 8.26
N ARG A 58 13.14 -10.73 8.99
CA ARG A 58 11.88 -11.33 8.54
C ARG A 58 10.80 -10.27 8.39
N ASP A 59 10.74 -9.34 9.32
CA ASP A 59 9.81 -8.21 9.27
C ASP A 59 9.98 -7.34 8.03
N LEU A 60 11.24 -7.03 7.68
CA LEU A 60 11.55 -6.27 6.48
C LEU A 60 11.10 -7.02 5.22
N LEU A 61 11.30 -8.34 5.21
CA LEU A 61 10.88 -9.22 4.13
C LEU A 61 9.36 -9.24 3.97
N ILE A 62 8.62 -9.36 5.08
CA ILE A 62 7.15 -9.25 5.10
C ILE A 62 6.70 -7.88 4.59
N GLY A 63 7.34 -6.79 5.03
CA GLY A 63 7.04 -5.45 4.53
C GLY A 63 7.30 -5.30 3.02
N GLY A 64 8.35 -5.94 2.50
CA GLY A 64 8.60 -6.05 1.06
C GLY A 64 7.51 -6.83 0.33
N VAL A 65 7.07 -7.96 0.88
CA VAL A 65 5.98 -8.77 0.32
C VAL A 65 4.67 -8.00 0.28
N ILE A 66 4.30 -7.29 1.36
CA ILE A 66 3.10 -6.45 1.42
C ILE A 66 3.18 -5.35 0.34
N THR A 67 4.33 -4.68 0.23
CA THR A 67 4.56 -3.63 -0.76
C THR A 67 4.43 -4.16 -2.19
N GLY A 68 5.04 -5.31 -2.48
CA GLY A 68 4.94 -5.97 -3.77
C GLY A 68 3.51 -6.41 -4.10
N ALA A 69 2.78 -6.95 -3.12
CA ALA A 69 1.38 -7.35 -3.28
C ALA A 69 0.48 -6.15 -3.58
N ILE A 70 0.67 -5.01 -2.90
CA ILE A 70 -0.06 -3.76 -3.17
C ILE A 70 0.17 -3.30 -4.61
N LEU A 71 1.43 -3.28 -5.06
CA LEU A 71 1.78 -2.88 -6.43
C LEU A 71 1.20 -3.85 -7.48
N ALA A 72 1.27 -5.15 -7.23
CA ALA A 72 0.73 -6.17 -8.12
C ALA A 72 -0.80 -6.07 -8.23
N ALA A 73 -1.49 -5.93 -7.10
CA ALA A 73 -2.95 -5.77 -7.07
C ALA A 73 -3.37 -4.48 -7.78
N TRP A 74 -2.72 -3.36 -7.49
CA TRP A 74 -3.02 -2.09 -8.16
C TRP A 74 -2.72 -2.12 -9.66
N GLY A 75 -1.59 -2.72 -10.05
CA GLY A 75 -1.24 -2.95 -11.45
C GLY A 75 -2.28 -3.82 -12.16
N GLY A 76 -2.78 -4.87 -11.50
CA GLY A 76 -3.86 -5.71 -11.99
C GLY A 76 -5.17 -4.94 -12.21
N VAL A 77 -5.54 -4.08 -11.26
CA VAL A 77 -6.69 -3.18 -11.38
C VAL A 77 -6.53 -2.25 -12.59
N LEU A 78 -5.37 -1.61 -12.75
CA LEU A 78 -5.09 -0.76 -13.92
C LEU A 78 -5.12 -1.53 -15.24
N TYR A 79 -4.63 -2.76 -15.26
CA TYR A 79 -4.67 -3.63 -16.42
C TYR A 79 -6.12 -4.02 -16.79
N ALA A 80 -6.93 -4.37 -15.79
CA ALA A 80 -8.35 -4.67 -15.99
C ALA A 80 -9.10 -3.45 -16.55
N PHE A 81 -8.86 -2.25 -16.00
CA PHE A 81 -9.44 -1.01 -16.52
C PHE A 81 -9.01 -0.70 -17.95
N ARG A 82 -7.75 -0.96 -18.31
CA ARG A 82 -7.27 -0.78 -19.69
C ARG A 82 -7.96 -1.74 -20.66
N LYS A 83 -8.28 -2.95 -20.23
CA LYS A 83 -8.94 -3.98 -21.05
C LYS A 83 -10.46 -3.80 -21.14
N ARG A 84 -11.09 -3.20 -20.13
CA ARG A 84 -12.54 -2.99 -20.04
C ARG A 84 -12.87 -1.56 -19.56
N PRO A 85 -12.83 -0.57 -20.47
CA PRO A 85 -13.14 0.82 -20.13
C PRO A 85 -14.61 1.00 -19.65
N GLU A 86 -15.52 0.08 -19.96
CA GLU A 86 -16.89 0.09 -19.46
C GLU A 86 -17.01 0.07 -17.92
N LEU A 87 -16.03 -0.49 -17.20
CA LEU A 87 -16.03 -0.53 -15.73
C LEU A 87 -15.85 0.85 -15.08
N LEU A 88 -15.32 1.83 -15.81
CA LEU A 88 -15.21 3.22 -15.33
C LEU A 88 -16.59 3.91 -15.27
N LYS A 89 -17.52 3.56 -16.16
CA LYS A 89 -18.87 4.14 -16.16
C LYS A 89 -19.70 3.73 -14.95
N THR A 90 -19.47 2.55 -14.40
CA THR A 90 -20.16 2.05 -13.20
C THR A 90 -19.61 2.59 -11.89
N LEU A 91 -18.36 3.10 -11.88
CA LEU A 91 -17.71 3.67 -10.69
C LEU A 91 -17.80 5.21 -10.63
N SER A 92 -18.25 5.85 -11.71
CA SER A 92 -18.49 7.30 -11.75
C SER A 92 -19.98 7.68 -11.77
N SER A 93 -20.87 6.70 -11.60
CA SER A 93 -22.31 6.89 -11.39
C SER A 93 -22.63 6.87 -9.90
#